data_AF-A0A7W1J3W5-F1
#
_entry.id   AF-A0A7W1J3W5-F1
#
_cell.length_a   1.000
_cell.length_b   1.000
_cell.length_c   1.000
_cell.angle_alpha   90.00
_cell.angle_beta   90.00
_cell.angle_gamma   90.00
#
_symmetry.space_group_name_H-M   'P 1'
#
loop_
_entity.id
_entity.type
_entity.pdbx_description
1 polymer ?
#
loop_
_entity_poly.entity_id
_entity_poly.type
_entity_poly.pdbx_seq_one_letter_code
_entity_poly.pdbx_strand_id
1 'polypeptide(L)'
;WIPNPFDIFQAKPGQIEKAQIPVERTRGPILLVSGDADQVWPATQLSQVAMERLGRPGRPYHDEFRHYPDAGHGIQPPYLPATPGTYYYGGDPEGNAAANEDSWRRVLRMLDARLRR
;
A
#
# COMPACT_ATOMS: atom_id res chain seq x y z
N TRP A 1 1.78 -2.02 25.85
CA TRP A 1 2.48 -2.04 24.55
C TRP A 1 2.61 -3.49 24.14
N ILE A 2 1.75 -3.98 23.25
CA ILE A 2 1.88 -5.34 22.69
C ILE A 2 2.86 -5.17 21.52
N PRO A 3 4.04 -5.83 21.54
CA PRO A 3 4.95 -5.75 20.41
C PRO A 3 4.22 -6.24 19.15
N ASN A 4 4.25 -5.42 18.09
CA ASN A 4 3.65 -5.80 16.81
C ASN A 4 4.40 -7.04 16.29
N PRO A 5 3.74 -8.21 16.15
CA PRO A 5 4.38 -9.43 15.67
C PRO A 5 4.86 -9.31 14.21
N PHE A 6 4.46 -8.25 13.50
CA PHE A 6 4.90 -7.90 12.15
C PHE A 6 5.99 -6.83 12.13
N ASP A 7 6.71 -6.62 13.23
CA ASP A 7 7.87 -5.75 13.24
C ASP A 7 8.95 -6.29 12.28
N ILE A 8 8.95 -5.77 11.05
CA ILE A 8 9.90 -6.13 10.00
C ILE A 8 11.34 -5.86 10.45
N PHE A 9 11.55 -4.97 11.44
CA PHE A 9 12.88 -4.67 11.98
C PHE A 9 13.45 -5.80 12.84
N GLN A 10 12.65 -6.83 13.18
CA GLN A 10 13.13 -8.03 13.88
C GLN A 10 13.60 -9.13 12.93
N ALA A 11 13.35 -9.01 11.63
CA ALA A 11 13.76 -10.02 10.66
C ALA A 11 15.27 -9.92 10.35
N LYS A 12 15.97 -11.06 10.31
CA LYS A 12 17.37 -11.09 9.87
C LYS A 12 17.46 -10.76 8.37
N PRO A 13 18.53 -10.13 7.88
CA PRO A 13 18.66 -9.75 6.45
C PRO A 13 18.35 -10.89 5.46
N GLY A 14 18.86 -12.10 5.71
CA GLY A 14 18.59 -13.26 4.85
C GLY A 14 17.17 -13.83 4.93
N GLN A 15 16.39 -13.48 5.95
CA GLN A 15 14.96 -13.81 6.02
C GLN A 15 14.13 -12.82 5.21
N ILE A 16 14.48 -11.53 5.29
CA ILE A 16 13.84 -10.48 4.49
C ILE A 16 14.02 -10.79 3.00
N GLU A 17 15.26 -11.05 2.55
CA GLU A 17 15.54 -11.35 1.15
C GLU A 17 14.74 -12.54 0.61
N LYS A 18 14.60 -13.62 1.41
CA LYS A 18 13.84 -14.82 1.03
C LYS A 18 12.33 -14.61 1.01
N ALA A 19 11.82 -13.72 1.86
CA ALA A 19 10.38 -13.45 1.98
C ALA A 19 9.89 -12.38 0.98
N GLN A 20 10.79 -11.60 0.39
CA GLN A 20 10.42 -10.53 -0.54
C GLN A 20 9.83 -11.09 -1.83
N ILE A 21 8.69 -10.52 -2.22
CA ILE A 21 8.06 -10.79 -3.51
C ILE A 21 8.90 -10.12 -4.62
N PRO A 22 9.24 -10.83 -5.72
CA PRO A 22 10.05 -10.28 -6.80
C PRO A 22 9.23 -9.37 -7.72
N VAL A 23 8.72 -8.27 -7.18
CA VAL A 23 7.86 -7.29 -7.86
C VAL A 23 8.51 -6.69 -9.12
N GLU A 24 9.84 -6.63 -9.17
CA GLU A 24 10.60 -6.15 -10.32
C GLU A 24 10.40 -6.99 -11.58
N ARG A 25 9.92 -8.24 -11.45
CA ARG A 25 9.63 -9.15 -12.57
C ARG A 25 8.28 -8.85 -13.24
N THR A 26 7.48 -7.93 -12.69
CA THR A 26 6.18 -7.55 -13.23
C THR A 26 6.33 -6.79 -14.54
N ARG A 27 5.66 -7.27 -15.60
CA ARG A 27 5.67 -6.70 -16.96
C ARG A 27 4.58 -5.63 -17.14
N GLY A 28 4.55 -4.67 -16.24
CA GLY A 28 3.61 -3.56 -16.24
C GLY A 28 3.90 -2.59 -15.09
N PRO A 29 3.31 -1.38 -15.11
CA PRO A 29 3.40 -0.45 -13.99
C PRO A 29 2.73 -1.06 -12.75
N ILE A 30 3.20 -0.66 -11.57
CA ILE A 30 2.61 -1.01 -10.27
C ILE A 30 2.19 0.27 -9.57
N LEU A 31 0.96 0.27 -9.04
CA LEU A 31 0.49 1.27 -8.08
C LEU A 31 0.36 0.58 -6.72
N LEU A 32 1.09 1.08 -5.73
CA LEU A 32 0.96 0.67 -4.33
C LEU A 32 0.17 1.74 -3.56
N VAL A 33 -0.72 1.29 -2.69
CA VAL A 33 -1.58 2.13 -1.86
C VAL A 33 -1.56 1.59 -0.43
N SER A 34 -1.29 2.44 0.56
CA SER A 34 -1.27 2.06 1.97
C SER A 34 -1.82 3.16 2.90
N GLY A 35 -2.21 2.78 4.11
CA GLY A 35 -2.46 3.69 5.22
C GLY A 35 -1.32 3.64 6.23
N ASP A 36 -0.84 4.79 6.70
CA ASP A 36 0.24 4.84 7.70
C ASP A 36 -0.26 4.48 9.10
N ALA A 37 -1.56 4.63 9.34
CA ALA A 37 -2.22 4.24 10.57
C ALA A 37 -2.74 2.79 10.53
N ASP A 38 -2.34 1.96 9.56
CA ASP A 38 -2.69 0.53 9.49
C ASP A 38 -2.29 -0.21 10.77
N GLN A 39 -3.28 -0.84 11.42
CA GLN A 39 -3.10 -1.59 12.67
C GLN A 39 -3.05 -3.12 12.47
N VAL A 40 -3.16 -3.60 11.24
CA VAL A 40 -3.08 -5.02 10.89
C VAL A 40 -1.64 -5.42 10.59
N TRP A 41 -0.93 -4.62 9.79
CA TRP A 41 0.48 -4.85 9.45
C TRP A 41 1.18 -3.53 9.02
N PRO A 42 2.52 -3.47 8.93
CA PRO A 42 3.23 -2.26 8.50
C PRO A 42 3.16 -2.06 6.97
N ALA A 43 1.97 -1.76 6.43
CA ALA A 43 1.70 -1.70 4.98
C ALA A 43 2.60 -0.69 4.24
N THR A 44 2.80 0.50 4.82
CA THR A 44 3.63 1.56 4.21
C THR A 44 5.09 1.13 4.11
N GLN A 45 5.66 0.54 5.17
CA GLN A 45 7.04 0.08 5.19
C GLN A 45 7.24 -1.09 4.22
N LEU A 46 6.31 -2.04 4.17
CA LEU A 46 6.35 -3.13 3.20
C LEU A 46 6.26 -2.63 1.76
N SER A 47 5.46 -1.59 1.52
CA SER A 47 5.35 -0.94 0.21
C SER A 47 6.63 -0.20 -0.18
N GLN A 48 7.32 0.43 0.78
CA GLN A 48 8.65 1.04 0.54
C GLN A 48 9.67 0.00 0.08
N VAL A 49 9.72 -1.17 0.73
CA VAL A 49 10.61 -2.28 0.31
C VAL A 49 10.31 -2.72 -1.13
N ALA A 50 9.03 -2.76 -1.52
CA ALA A 50 8.65 -3.05 -2.90
C ALA A 50 9.09 -1.93 -3.87
N MET A 51 8.92 -0.66 -3.50
CA MET A 51 9.37 0.49 -4.32
C MET A 51 10.88 0.55 -4.50
N GLU A 52 11.67 0.23 -3.47
CA GLU A 52 13.12 0.14 -3.57
C GLU A 52 13.56 -0.91 -4.60
N ARG A 53 12.86 -2.06 -4.65
CA ARG A 53 13.11 -3.09 -5.68
C ARG A 53 12.71 -2.63 -7.08
N LEU A 54 11.62 -1.88 -7.20
CA LEU A 54 11.15 -1.34 -8.48
C LEU A 54 12.09 -0.25 -9.00
N GLY A 55 12.73 0.53 -8.13
CA GLY A 55 13.70 1.56 -8.48
C GLY A 55 15.02 1.07 -9.10
N ARG A 56 15.14 -0.23 -9.43
CA ARG A 56 16.32 -0.79 -10.08
C ARG A 56 16.52 -0.21 -11.49
N PRO A 57 17.77 -0.01 -11.93
CA PRO A 57 18.07 0.49 -13.28
C PRO A 57 17.40 -0.34 -14.38
N GLY A 58 16.85 0.34 -15.39
CA GLY A 58 16.28 -0.30 -16.57
C GLY A 58 14.79 -0.68 -16.47
N ARG A 59 14.10 -0.32 -15.37
CA ARG A 59 12.63 -0.50 -15.31
C ARG A 59 11.92 0.46 -16.28
N PRO A 60 11.15 -0.06 -17.27
CA PRO A 60 10.55 0.76 -18.32
C PRO A 60 9.14 1.27 -17.97
N TYR A 61 8.64 0.92 -16.78
CA TYR A 61 7.28 1.22 -16.35
C TYR A 61 7.30 2.34 -15.31
N HIS A 62 6.26 3.18 -15.34
CA HIS A 62 6.05 4.21 -14.33
C HIS A 62 5.29 3.62 -13.14
N ASP A 63 6.01 3.29 -12.08
CA ASP A 63 5.42 2.86 -10.81
C ASP A 63 5.09 4.04 -9.93
N GLU A 64 4.09 3.86 -9.09
CA GLU A 64 3.62 4.88 -8.16
C GLU A 64 3.38 4.24 -6.78
N PHE A 65 3.71 4.98 -5.74
CA PHE A 65 3.35 4.64 -4.38
C PHE A 65 2.65 5.82 -3.72
N ARG A 66 1.51 5.54 -3.09
CA ARG A 66 0.76 6.49 -2.28
C ARG A 66 0.47 5.90 -0.92
N HIS A 67 0.75 6.70 0.10
CA HIS A 67 0.39 6.38 1.46
C HIS A 67 -0.39 7.55 2.05
N TYR A 68 -1.30 7.24 2.96
CA TYR A 68 -2.19 8.21 3.59
C TYR A 68 -1.95 8.21 5.10
N PRO A 69 -1.46 9.33 5.69
CA PRO A 69 -1.10 9.40 7.11
C PRO A 69 -2.20 8.94 8.06
N ASP A 70 -3.42 9.37 7.79
CA ASP A 70 -4.56 9.19 8.69
C ASP A 70 -5.47 8.02 8.28
N ALA A 71 -5.03 7.19 7.32
CA ALA A 71 -5.78 6.02 6.87
C ALA A 71 -5.27 4.73 7.52
N GLY A 72 -6.21 3.83 7.81
CA GLY A 72 -5.93 2.49 8.29
C GLY A 72 -5.81 1.46 7.18
N HIS A 73 -5.97 0.19 7.56
CA HIS A 73 -5.88 -0.95 6.64
C HIS A 73 -6.98 -0.94 5.56
N GLY A 74 -8.18 -0.47 5.91
CA GLY A 74 -9.39 -0.64 5.12
C GLY A 74 -9.58 0.40 4.03
N ILE A 75 -8.65 0.50 3.07
CA ILE A 75 -8.83 1.35 1.89
C ILE A 75 -9.82 0.68 0.93
N GLN A 76 -10.89 1.39 0.62
CA GLN A 76 -12.10 0.89 -0.03
C GLN A 76 -12.51 1.78 -1.22
N PRO A 77 -13.48 1.33 -2.05
CA PRO A 77 -14.17 2.24 -2.97
C PRO A 77 -14.75 3.47 -2.25
N PRO A 78 -14.83 4.62 -2.92
CA PRO A 78 -15.29 5.87 -2.31
C PRO A 78 -16.75 5.76 -1.87
N TYR A 79 -17.10 6.55 -0.84
CA TYR A 79 -18.44 6.69 -0.28
C TYR A 79 -19.03 5.45 0.41
N LEU A 80 -18.22 4.40 0.61
CA LEU A 80 -18.54 3.40 1.63
C LEU A 80 -18.31 3.97 3.03
N PRO A 81 -19.00 3.46 4.07
CA PRO A 81 -18.80 3.91 5.43
C PRO A 81 -17.33 3.78 5.85
N ALA A 82 -16.67 4.92 6.08
CA ALA A 82 -15.29 5.00 6.56
C ALA A 82 -15.18 4.89 8.09
N THR A 83 -16.32 4.83 8.78
CA THR A 83 -16.39 4.61 10.21
C THR A 83 -16.06 3.15 10.53
N PRO A 84 -15.28 2.88 11.58
CA PRO A 84 -14.95 1.53 11.97
C PRO A 84 -16.20 0.71 12.32
N GLY A 85 -16.28 -0.51 11.78
CA GLY A 85 -17.27 -1.50 12.16
C GLY A 85 -16.91 -2.20 13.47
N THR A 86 -17.27 -3.47 13.61
CA THR A 86 -16.90 -4.31 14.78
C THR A 86 -15.38 -4.44 14.95
N TYR A 87 -14.62 -4.29 13.87
CA TYR A 87 -13.16 -4.31 13.88
C TYR A 87 -12.62 -2.94 13.46
N TYR A 88 -11.78 -2.36 14.32
CA TYR A 88 -11.03 -1.14 14.04
C TYR A 88 -9.68 -1.52 13.45
N TYR A 89 -9.41 -1.09 12.21
CA TYR A 89 -8.17 -1.43 11.50
C TYR A 89 -7.23 -0.23 11.33
N GLY A 90 -7.38 0.78 12.19
CA GLY A 90 -6.61 2.02 12.12
C GLY A 90 -7.26 3.15 11.32
N GLY A 91 -6.61 4.31 11.37
CA GLY A 91 -7.05 5.54 10.74
C GLY A 91 -8.30 6.17 11.37
N ASP A 92 -8.55 7.43 11.05
CA ASP A 92 -9.80 8.09 11.43
C ASP A 92 -10.80 8.11 10.26
N PRO A 93 -12.10 8.37 10.52
CA PRO A 93 -13.11 8.36 9.46
C PRO A 93 -12.85 9.34 8.32
N GLU A 94 -12.26 10.51 8.59
CA GLU A 94 -11.97 11.53 7.58
C GLU A 94 -10.78 11.10 6.71
N GLY A 95 -9.70 10.65 7.34
CA GLY A 95 -8.51 10.10 6.69
C GLY A 95 -8.83 8.89 5.82
N ASN A 96 -9.63 7.95 6.34
CA ASN A 96 -10.10 6.79 5.58
C ASN A 96 -10.96 7.20 4.37
N ALA A 97 -11.90 8.14 4.55
CA ALA A 97 -12.74 8.61 3.45
C ALA A 97 -11.92 9.32 2.36
N ALA A 98 -10.96 10.17 2.75
CA ALA A 98 -10.07 10.86 1.82
C ALA A 98 -9.16 9.89 1.07
N ALA A 99 -8.62 8.89 1.76
CA ALA A 99 -7.81 7.83 1.16
C ALA A 99 -8.62 7.01 0.14
N ASN A 100 -9.86 6.66 0.47
CA ASN A 100 -10.77 5.94 -0.44
C ASN A 100 -11.00 6.74 -1.74
N GLU A 101 -11.25 8.04 -1.63
CA GLU A 101 -11.51 8.90 -2.79
C GLU A 101 -10.27 9.07 -3.68
N ASP A 102 -9.12 9.45 -3.11
CA ASP A 102 -7.92 9.70 -3.90
C ASP A 102 -7.35 8.40 -4.51
N SER A 103 -7.29 7.32 -3.73
CA SER A 103 -6.75 6.04 -4.20
C SER A 103 -7.60 5.47 -5.33
N TRP A 104 -8.92 5.57 -5.25
CA TRP A 104 -9.82 5.11 -6.30
C TRP A 104 -9.61 5.87 -7.61
N ARG A 105 -9.49 7.21 -7.54
CA ARG A 105 -9.16 8.02 -8.72
C ARG A 105 -7.83 7.61 -9.36
N ARG A 106 -6.83 7.25 -8.55
CA ARG A 106 -5.52 6.78 -9.05
C ARG A 106 -5.61 5.42 -9.72
N VAL A 107 -6.30 4.46 -9.09
CA VAL A 107 -6.54 3.14 -9.67
C VAL A 107 -7.22 3.28 -11.03
N LEU A 108 -8.29 4.08 -11.11
CA LEU A 108 -8.97 4.34 -12.37
C LEU A 108 -8.04 4.98 -13.40
N ARG A 109 -7.28 6.03 -13.06
CA ARG A 109 -6.31 6.66 -13.99
C ARG A 109 -5.28 5.67 -14.53
N MET A 110 -4.73 4.80 -13.68
CA MET A 110 -3.74 3.80 -14.08
C MET A 110 -4.34 2.78 -15.06
N LEU A 111 -5.54 2.28 -14.77
CA LEU A 111 -6.26 1.34 -15.63
C LEU A 111 -6.64 2.01 -16.96
N ASP A 112 -7.14 3.24 -16.92
CA ASP A 112 -7.55 4.02 -18.08
C ASP A 112 -6.42 4.19 -19.09
N ALA A 113 -5.26 4.61 -18.61
CA ALA A 113 -4.10 4.91 -19.42
C ALA A 113 -3.48 3.67 -20.09
N ARG A 114 -3.93 2.45 -19.75
CA ARG A 114 -3.28 1.20 -20.15
C ARG A 114 -4.22 0.13 -20.70
N LEU A 115 -5.52 0.22 -20.43
CA LEU A 115 -6.52 -0.77 -20.83
C LEU A 115 -7.56 -0.25 -21.81
N ARG A 116 -7.64 1.06 -22.04
CA ARG A 116 -8.44 1.59 -23.16
C ARG A 116 -7.75 1.21 -24.48
N ARG A 117 -8.43 0.35 -25.24
CA ARG A 117 -8.06 -0.03 -26.61
C ARG A 117 -8.41 1.08 -27.58
#